data_AF-A0A7Z9HWP6-F1
#
_entry.id   AF-A0A7Z9HWP6-F1
#
_cell.length_a   1.000
_cell.length_b   1.000
_cell.length_c   1.000
_cell.angle_alpha   90.00
_cell.angle_beta   90.00
_cell.angle_gamma   90.00
#
_symmetry.space_group_name_H-M   'P 1'
#
loop_
_entity.id
_entity.type
_entity.pdbx_description
1 polymer ?
#
loop_
_entity_poly.entity_id
_entity_poly.type
_entity_poly.pdbx_seq_one_letter_code
_entity_poly.pdbx_strand_id
1 'polypeptide(L)'
;MIHENPLFKNSGARDFRLRAVSGSVDVGLDWGQPFEGTAPDLGALEISSVNINGDIDHDGISDRDEIGGTLGFFTDPFDADSDDDGFQDGYEVSLNSNPNSGGSIPTVWVDFGWSGTESGTPSEPYSDFATALSILSSGGTVSLNGASVETESDWIGSIAVPLRMNAVGGSILLGQTP
;
A
#
# COMPACT_ATOMS: atom_id res chain seq x y z
N MET A 1 3.05 0.33 -40.76
CA MET A 1 3.17 -0.82 -39.83
C MET A 1 4.58 -1.33 -39.96
N ILE A 2 5.38 -1.22 -38.90
CA ILE A 2 6.67 -1.91 -38.85
C ILE A 2 6.36 -3.41 -38.77
N HIS A 3 6.83 -4.18 -39.75
CA HIS A 3 6.62 -5.64 -39.85
C HIS A 3 7.81 -6.38 -39.23
N GLU A 4 8.45 -5.77 -38.23
CA GLU A 4 9.66 -6.28 -37.61
C GLU A 4 9.44 -6.46 -36.12
N ASN A 5 10.18 -7.40 -35.54
CA ASN A 5 10.16 -7.62 -34.10
C ASN A 5 10.49 -6.30 -33.39
N PRO A 6 9.65 -5.81 -32.47
CA PRO A 6 9.92 -4.57 -31.72
C PRO A 6 11.15 -4.65 -30.82
N LEU A 7 11.84 -5.80 -30.74
CA LEU A 7 13.10 -5.98 -30.00
C LEU A 7 12.96 -5.58 -28.53
N PHE A 8 11.96 -6.14 -27.85
CA PHE A 8 11.81 -6.00 -26.41
C PHE A 8 13.05 -6.53 -25.65
N LYS A 9 13.33 -5.97 -24.47
CA LYS A 9 14.44 -6.42 -23.63
C LYS A 9 14.26 -7.88 -23.23
N ASN A 10 13.10 -8.24 -22.69
CA ASN A 10 12.77 -9.62 -22.32
C ASN A 10 11.24 -9.85 -22.28
N SER A 11 10.66 -10.23 -23.42
CA SER A 11 9.21 -10.50 -23.52
C SER A 11 8.75 -11.71 -22.69
N GLY A 12 9.63 -12.68 -22.41
CA GLY A 12 9.31 -13.84 -21.57
C GLY A 12 9.16 -13.49 -20.08
N ALA A 13 9.80 -12.41 -19.64
CA ALA A 13 9.68 -11.86 -18.29
C ALA A 13 8.73 -10.66 -18.21
N ARG A 14 7.90 -10.43 -19.25
CA ARG A 14 7.00 -9.27 -19.39
C ARG A 14 7.71 -7.90 -19.37
N ASP A 15 9.00 -7.85 -19.68
CA ASP A 15 9.76 -6.61 -19.86
C ASP A 15 9.62 -6.14 -21.32
N PHE A 16 8.57 -5.34 -21.57
CA PHE A 16 8.21 -4.78 -22.88
C PHE A 16 8.94 -3.46 -23.21
N ARG A 17 10.01 -3.11 -22.49
CA ARG A 17 10.86 -1.97 -22.87
C ARG A 17 11.59 -2.27 -24.17
N LEU A 18 11.72 -1.27 -25.05
CA LEU A 18 12.51 -1.40 -26.27
C LEU A 18 14.00 -1.47 -25.97
N ARG A 19 14.73 -2.24 -26.78
CA ARG A 19 16.19 -2.11 -26.88
C ARG A 19 16.49 -0.83 -27.67
N ALA A 20 17.59 -0.16 -27.32
CA ALA A 20 18.04 1.07 -28.00
C ALA A 20 18.32 0.91 -29.51
N VAL A 21 18.38 -0.33 -30.01
CA VAL A 21 18.56 -0.66 -31.44
C VAL A 21 17.23 -1.00 -32.14
N SER A 22 16.10 -0.88 -31.44
CA SER A 22 14.80 -1.18 -32.02
C SER A 22 14.41 -0.13 -33.05
N GLY A 23 13.91 -0.59 -34.20
CA GLY A 23 13.29 0.30 -35.20
C GLY A 23 11.95 0.88 -34.76
N SER A 24 11.53 0.62 -33.52
CA SER A 24 10.32 1.20 -32.90
C SER A 24 10.64 2.41 -32.01
N VAL A 25 11.94 2.73 -31.82
CA VAL A 25 12.37 3.91 -31.06
C VAL A 25 12.18 5.16 -31.91
N ASP A 26 11.65 6.24 -31.34
CA ASP A 26 11.56 7.56 -31.98
C ASP A 26 10.77 7.62 -33.30
N VAL A 27 9.73 6.79 -33.47
CA VAL A 27 9.00 6.66 -34.77
C VAL A 27 7.48 6.72 -34.66
N GLY A 28 6.95 7.06 -33.50
CA GLY A 28 5.53 7.14 -33.17
C GLY A 28 4.85 8.40 -33.67
N LEU A 29 3.52 8.34 -33.64
CA LEU A 29 2.69 9.51 -33.91
C LEU A 29 2.59 10.34 -32.63
N ASP A 30 3.02 11.59 -32.70
CA ASP A 30 2.87 12.54 -31.61
C ASP A 30 1.40 13.01 -31.51
N TRP A 31 0.73 12.62 -30.42
CA TRP A 31 -0.63 13.04 -30.07
C TRP A 31 -0.66 14.05 -28.92
N GLY A 32 0.47 14.70 -28.61
CA GLY A 32 0.60 15.65 -27.50
C GLY A 32 0.80 14.97 -26.14
N GLN A 33 1.24 13.71 -26.13
CA GLN A 33 1.73 13.06 -24.91
C GLN A 33 3.23 13.35 -24.74
N PRO A 34 3.75 13.47 -23.51
CA PRO A 34 5.16 13.68 -23.28
C PRO A 34 5.95 12.43 -23.70
N PHE A 35 7.08 12.64 -24.40
CA PHE A 35 7.99 11.59 -24.85
C PHE A 35 9.45 12.04 -24.73
N GLU A 36 10.37 11.08 -24.75
CA GLU A 36 11.81 11.34 -24.79
C GLU A 36 12.33 11.20 -26.22
N GLY A 37 13.22 12.09 -26.66
CA GLY A 37 13.80 12.02 -27.99
C GLY A 37 13.06 12.87 -29.04
N THR A 38 12.87 12.32 -30.24
CA THR A 38 12.36 13.04 -31.42
C THR A 38 10.94 12.68 -31.82
N ALA A 39 10.41 11.55 -31.36
CA ALA A 39 8.99 11.19 -31.43
C ALA A 39 8.67 10.10 -30.38
N PRO A 40 7.38 9.86 -30.05
CA PRO A 40 7.03 8.75 -29.15
C PRO A 40 7.48 7.39 -29.68
N ASP A 41 7.79 6.43 -28.82
CA ASP A 41 8.11 5.06 -29.24
C ASP A 41 6.85 4.29 -29.74
N LEU A 42 6.94 3.60 -30.90
CA LEU A 42 5.82 2.83 -31.46
C LEU A 42 5.62 1.51 -30.71
N GLY A 43 4.43 1.32 -30.12
CA GLY A 43 4.03 0.03 -29.54
C GLY A 43 4.83 -0.37 -28.30
N ALA A 44 5.51 0.58 -27.68
CA ALA A 44 6.16 0.44 -26.40
C ALA A 44 5.47 1.34 -25.36
N LEU A 45 5.44 0.87 -24.12
CA LEU A 45 5.11 1.73 -22.99
C LEU A 45 6.28 2.71 -22.80
N GLU A 46 6.05 3.99 -23.05
CA GLU A 46 7.01 5.03 -22.69
C GLU A 46 7.00 5.24 -21.17
N ILE A 47 7.83 4.46 -20.48
CA ILE A 47 7.99 4.54 -19.03
C ILE A 47 8.51 5.93 -18.60
N SER A 48 9.12 6.72 -19.50
CA SER A 48 9.56 8.09 -19.20
C SER A 48 8.42 9.08 -18.99
N SER A 49 7.22 8.82 -19.54
CA SER A 49 6.01 9.62 -19.31
C SER A 49 5.29 9.25 -18.01
N VAL A 50 5.55 8.07 -17.46
CA VAL A 50 4.96 7.61 -16.21
C VAL A 50 5.96 7.91 -15.11
N ASN A 51 5.57 8.71 -14.11
CA ASN A 51 6.42 8.89 -12.94
C ASN A 51 6.41 7.61 -12.10
N ILE A 52 7.15 6.59 -12.54
CA ILE A 52 7.21 5.28 -11.86
C ILE A 52 7.86 5.36 -10.47
N ASN A 53 8.47 6.48 -10.10
CA ASN A 53 8.93 6.70 -8.73
C ASN A 53 7.92 7.52 -7.92
N GLY A 54 6.76 7.80 -8.50
CA GLY A 54 5.61 8.37 -7.81
C GLY A 54 4.85 7.29 -7.05
N ASP A 55 3.65 7.68 -6.64
CA ASP A 55 2.67 6.90 -5.89
C ASP A 55 1.34 7.49 -6.36
N ILE A 56 0.79 6.92 -7.44
CA ILE A 56 -0.28 7.56 -8.22
C ILE A 56 -1.66 7.42 -7.56
N ASP A 57 -1.89 6.33 -6.83
CA ASP A 57 -3.11 6.11 -6.03
C ASP A 57 -2.98 6.61 -4.58
N HIS A 58 -1.78 6.99 -4.16
CA HIS A 58 -1.45 7.59 -2.85
C HIS A 58 -1.66 6.64 -1.67
N ASP A 59 -1.32 5.38 -1.86
CA ASP A 59 -1.44 4.33 -0.84
C ASP A 59 -0.16 4.18 0.02
N GLY A 60 0.94 4.82 -0.41
CA GLY A 60 2.23 4.81 0.27
C GLY A 60 3.25 3.81 -0.28
N ILE A 61 2.92 3.05 -1.33
CA ILE A 61 3.84 2.25 -2.14
C ILE A 61 4.16 3.04 -3.42
N SER A 62 5.40 2.95 -3.90
CA SER A 62 5.72 3.60 -5.19
C SER A 62 5.25 2.75 -6.37
N ASP A 63 4.79 3.35 -7.47
CA ASP A 63 4.31 2.62 -8.66
C ASP A 63 5.33 1.55 -9.12
N ARG A 64 6.63 1.84 -8.99
CA ARG A 64 7.71 0.92 -9.31
C ARG A 64 7.77 -0.27 -8.36
N ASP A 65 7.55 -0.06 -7.07
CA ASP A 65 7.58 -1.11 -6.07
C ASP A 65 6.38 -2.05 -6.22
N GLU A 66 5.21 -1.50 -6.56
CA GLU A 66 3.98 -2.23 -6.89
C GLU A 66 4.13 -3.10 -8.14
N ILE A 67 4.50 -2.47 -9.27
CA ILE A 67 4.75 -3.18 -10.54
C ILE A 67 5.92 -4.16 -10.41
N GLY A 68 6.93 -3.78 -9.63
CA GLY A 68 8.18 -4.52 -9.46
C GLY A 68 8.12 -5.65 -8.44
N GLY A 69 7.10 -5.66 -7.58
CA GLY A 69 6.98 -6.59 -6.47
C GLY A 69 8.13 -6.54 -5.47
N THR A 70 8.76 -5.37 -5.30
CA THR A 70 10.00 -5.23 -4.50
C THR A 70 9.75 -5.43 -3.00
N LEU A 71 8.52 -5.17 -2.55
CA LEU A 71 8.05 -5.40 -1.18
C LEU A 71 7.46 -6.82 -0.98
N GLY A 72 7.55 -7.68 -1.99
CA GLY A 72 7.11 -9.08 -1.93
C GLY A 72 5.74 -9.36 -2.53
N PHE A 73 4.99 -8.31 -2.88
CA PHE A 73 3.65 -8.38 -3.48
C PHE A 73 3.60 -7.53 -4.73
N PHE A 74 2.88 -7.99 -5.76
CA PHE A 74 2.54 -7.18 -6.92
C PHE A 74 1.15 -6.61 -6.68
N THR A 75 1.01 -5.29 -6.75
CA THR A 75 -0.25 -4.56 -6.58
C THR A 75 -0.56 -3.75 -7.85
N ASP A 76 -1.78 -3.23 -7.97
CA ASP A 76 -2.16 -2.36 -9.08
C ASP A 76 -1.86 -0.91 -8.70
N PRO A 77 -0.91 -0.23 -9.38
CA PRO A 77 -0.54 1.14 -9.03
C PRO A 77 -1.67 2.14 -9.17
N PHE A 78 -2.77 1.80 -9.85
CA PHE A 78 -3.92 2.69 -10.00
C PHE A 78 -5.04 2.38 -9.00
N ASP A 79 -4.83 1.46 -8.07
CA ASP A 79 -5.83 0.96 -7.14
C ASP A 79 -5.23 0.75 -5.75
N ALA A 80 -5.52 1.69 -4.85
CA ALA A 80 -4.94 1.72 -3.52
C ALA A 80 -5.34 0.51 -2.64
N ASP A 81 -6.26 -0.35 -3.08
CA ASP A 81 -6.79 -1.54 -2.40
C ASP A 81 -6.97 -2.65 -3.45
N SER A 82 -5.87 -3.32 -3.80
CA SER A 82 -5.78 -4.25 -4.94
C SER A 82 -6.70 -5.46 -4.84
N ASP A 83 -7.20 -5.78 -3.65
CA ASP A 83 -8.11 -6.91 -3.42
C ASP A 83 -9.54 -6.52 -3.01
N ASP A 84 -9.84 -5.22 -2.98
CA ASP A 84 -11.14 -4.61 -2.70
C ASP A 84 -11.73 -4.98 -1.31
N ASP A 85 -10.90 -5.24 -0.30
CA ASP A 85 -11.36 -5.62 1.04
C ASP A 85 -11.52 -4.44 2.02
N GLY A 86 -11.09 -3.26 1.58
CA GLY A 86 -11.16 -1.99 2.28
C GLY A 86 -9.86 -1.60 2.98
N PHE A 87 -8.80 -2.40 2.95
CA PHE A 87 -7.49 -2.04 3.48
C PHE A 87 -6.56 -1.62 2.33
N GLN A 88 -5.83 -0.51 2.52
CA GLN A 88 -4.93 -0.06 1.44
C GLN A 88 -3.67 -0.92 1.38
N ASP A 89 -3.13 -1.15 0.18
CA ASP A 89 -2.02 -2.08 -0.01
C ASP A 89 -0.79 -1.66 0.82
N GLY A 90 -0.48 -0.36 0.85
CA GLY A 90 0.59 0.20 1.67
C GLY A 90 0.45 -0.11 3.16
N TYR A 91 -0.76 -0.05 3.71
CA TYR A 91 -1.00 -0.43 5.10
C TYR A 91 -0.82 -1.92 5.30
N GLU A 92 -1.34 -2.73 4.39
CA GLU A 92 -1.23 -4.17 4.46
C GLU A 92 0.21 -4.67 4.43
N VAL A 93 1.00 -4.14 3.49
CA VAL A 93 2.43 -4.43 3.40
C VAL A 93 3.16 -4.02 4.68
N SER A 94 2.85 -2.84 5.23
CA SER A 94 3.47 -2.35 6.47
C SER A 94 3.13 -3.20 7.70
N LEU A 95 1.93 -3.81 7.73
CA LEU A 95 1.41 -4.61 8.82
C LEU A 95 1.59 -6.13 8.60
N ASN A 96 2.36 -6.50 7.58
CA ASN A 96 2.64 -7.89 7.21
C ASN A 96 1.37 -8.71 6.86
N SER A 97 0.33 -8.07 6.30
CA SER A 97 -0.74 -8.76 5.58
C SER A 97 -0.45 -8.85 4.09
N ASN A 98 -1.34 -9.51 3.34
CA ASN A 98 -1.20 -9.76 1.92
C ASN A 98 -2.23 -8.89 1.15
N PRO A 99 -1.79 -7.86 0.41
CA PRO A 99 -2.65 -6.92 -0.31
C PRO A 99 -3.36 -7.48 -1.56
N ASN A 100 -3.25 -8.79 -1.78
CA ASN A 100 -3.86 -9.48 -2.92
C ASN A 100 -4.83 -10.57 -2.45
N SER A 101 -5.24 -10.53 -1.19
CA SER A 101 -6.06 -11.54 -0.56
C SER A 101 -6.93 -10.91 0.53
N GLY A 102 -8.16 -10.51 0.19
CA GLY A 102 -9.11 -9.91 1.14
C GLY A 102 -9.58 -10.75 2.33
N GLY A 103 -9.05 -11.96 2.49
CA GLY A 103 -9.14 -12.72 3.75
C GLY A 103 -7.99 -12.46 4.72
N SER A 104 -6.97 -11.71 4.29
CA SER A 104 -5.72 -11.43 4.98
C SER A 104 -5.81 -10.10 5.73
N ILE A 105 -6.71 -10.04 6.71
CA ILE A 105 -6.98 -8.78 7.38
C ILE A 105 -5.80 -8.32 8.26
N PRO A 106 -5.30 -7.07 8.14
CA PRO A 106 -4.22 -6.55 8.96
C PRO A 106 -4.61 -6.41 10.44
N THR A 107 -3.60 -6.43 11.31
CA THR A 107 -3.76 -6.20 12.76
C THR A 107 -2.96 -4.98 13.18
N VAL A 108 -3.64 -3.99 13.76
CA VAL A 108 -3.03 -2.77 14.29
C VAL A 108 -2.81 -2.89 15.80
N TRP A 109 -1.66 -2.41 16.28
CA TRP A 109 -1.29 -2.40 17.69
C TRP A 109 -1.42 -1.01 18.30
N VAL A 110 -2.00 -0.96 19.51
CA VAL A 110 -2.14 0.27 20.30
C VAL A 110 -1.53 0.06 21.69
N ASP A 111 -0.72 1.03 22.12
CA ASP A 111 -0.15 1.14 23.45
C ASP A 111 -0.15 2.63 23.85
N PHE A 112 -1.04 2.99 24.77
CA PHE A 112 -1.21 4.38 25.20
C PHE A 112 0.01 4.98 25.91
N GLY A 113 0.93 4.14 26.38
CA GLY A 113 2.19 4.57 26.98
C GLY A 113 3.31 4.79 25.97
N TRP A 114 3.08 4.49 24.68
CA TRP A 114 4.08 4.63 23.64
C TRP A 114 4.38 6.10 23.33
N SER A 115 5.65 6.41 23.10
CA SER A 115 6.13 7.77 22.78
C SER A 115 7.18 7.78 21.67
N GLY A 116 7.29 6.66 20.93
CA GLY A 116 8.18 6.50 19.80
C GLY A 116 7.51 6.84 18.47
N THR A 117 8.10 6.38 17.37
CA THR A 117 7.47 6.38 16.04
C THR A 117 6.26 5.45 16.06
N GLU A 118 5.19 5.84 15.38
CA GLU A 118 3.94 5.08 15.34
C GLU A 118 3.68 4.56 13.93
N SER A 119 3.73 3.24 13.77
CA SER A 119 3.43 2.55 12.51
C SER A 119 2.35 1.47 12.66
N GLY A 120 1.81 1.28 13.86
CA GLY A 120 0.78 0.28 14.14
C GLY A 120 1.30 -1.15 14.26
N THR A 121 2.61 -1.35 14.18
CA THR A 121 3.26 -2.65 14.34
C THR A 121 3.44 -3.02 15.82
N PRO A 122 3.68 -4.29 16.18
CA PRO A 122 3.93 -4.67 17.57
C PRO A 122 5.10 -3.94 18.25
N SER A 123 6.08 -3.49 17.47
CA SER A 123 7.28 -2.76 17.93
C SER A 123 7.14 -1.24 17.92
N GLU A 124 6.15 -0.72 17.20
CA GLU A 124 5.87 0.71 17.03
C GLU A 124 4.34 0.94 17.03
N PRO A 125 3.66 0.63 18.15
CA PRO A 125 2.21 0.76 18.25
C PRO A 125 1.76 2.22 18.20
N TYR A 126 0.47 2.45 17.90
CA TYR A 126 -0.14 3.78 18.06
C TYR A 126 -0.35 4.12 19.53
N SER A 127 -0.14 5.38 19.92
CA SER A 127 -0.46 5.85 21.27
C SER A 127 -1.94 6.22 21.47
N ASP A 128 -2.73 6.28 20.39
CA ASP A 128 -4.14 6.61 20.45
C ASP A 128 -5.01 5.77 19.51
N PHE A 129 -6.28 5.62 19.91
CA PHE A 129 -7.26 4.86 19.15
C PHE A 129 -7.75 5.56 17.88
N ALA A 130 -7.71 6.90 17.82
CA ALA A 130 -8.24 7.61 16.66
C ALA A 130 -7.37 7.34 15.42
N THR A 131 -6.04 7.37 15.59
CA THR A 131 -5.07 7.03 14.55
C THR A 131 -5.16 5.55 14.18
N ALA A 132 -5.26 4.66 15.17
CA ALA A 132 -5.41 3.22 14.90
C ALA A 132 -6.69 2.88 14.13
N LEU A 133 -7.79 3.59 14.41
CA LEU A 133 -9.09 3.36 13.77
C LEU A 133 -9.23 4.05 12.40
N SER A 134 -8.46 5.10 12.11
CA SER A 134 -8.49 5.72 10.78
C SER A 134 -7.92 4.83 9.69
N ILE A 135 -7.15 3.82 10.08
CA ILE A 135 -6.47 2.88 9.18
C ILE A 135 -7.30 1.59 9.00
N LEU A 136 -8.19 1.30 9.95
CA LEU A 136 -8.94 0.05 9.93
C LEU A 136 -10.30 0.22 9.28
N SER A 137 -10.52 -0.54 8.19
CA SER A 137 -11.83 -0.77 7.61
C SER A 137 -12.62 -1.84 8.37
N SER A 138 -13.89 -2.03 7.96
CA SER A 138 -14.80 -3.00 8.58
C SER A 138 -14.22 -4.40 8.60
N GLY A 139 -14.09 -5.00 9.78
CA GLY A 139 -13.53 -6.34 9.98
C GLY A 139 -12.09 -6.36 10.48
N GLY A 140 -11.44 -5.20 10.57
CA GLY A 140 -10.08 -5.02 11.09
C GLY A 140 -9.91 -5.51 12.52
N THR A 141 -8.66 -5.83 12.88
CA THR A 141 -8.31 -6.26 14.25
C THR A 141 -7.45 -5.21 14.95
N VAL A 142 -7.85 -4.81 16.15
CA VAL A 142 -7.04 -3.99 17.06
C VAL A 142 -6.50 -4.89 18.17
N SER A 143 -5.18 -4.87 18.36
CA SER A 143 -4.49 -5.47 19.50
C SER A 143 -4.03 -4.39 20.47
N LEU A 144 -4.44 -4.50 21.73
CA LEU A 144 -4.02 -3.58 22.78
C LEU A 144 -2.87 -4.19 23.56
N ASN A 145 -1.72 -3.53 23.57
CA ASN A 145 -0.56 -3.90 24.35
C ASN A 145 -0.48 -2.99 25.58
N GLY A 146 -0.35 -3.60 26.76
CA GLY A 146 -0.21 -2.84 27.99
C GLY A 146 -1.47 -2.04 28.36
N ALA A 147 -2.45 -2.71 28.98
CA ALA A 147 -3.27 -2.03 29.97
C ALA A 147 -2.38 -1.69 31.19
N SER A 148 -1.49 -0.71 31.02
CA SER A 148 -0.61 -0.20 32.07
C SER A 148 -1.47 0.41 33.17
N VAL A 149 -1.33 -0.10 34.40
CA VAL A 149 -2.01 0.44 35.60
C VAL A 149 -1.49 1.82 35.99
N GLU A 150 -0.41 2.29 35.35
CA GLU A 150 0.34 3.50 35.73
C GLU A 150 0.00 4.73 34.87
N THR A 151 -0.77 4.55 33.79
CA THR A 151 -1.17 5.62 32.88
C THR A 151 -2.65 5.49 32.56
N GLU A 152 -3.51 6.05 33.41
CA GLU A 152 -4.90 6.32 33.06
C GLU A 152 -4.92 7.30 31.89
N SER A 153 -5.11 6.76 30.68
CA SER A 153 -5.47 7.54 29.52
C SER A 153 -6.96 7.33 29.29
N ASP A 154 -7.76 8.29 29.74
CA ASP A 154 -9.20 8.33 29.51
C ASP A 154 -9.45 8.64 28.03
N TRP A 155 -9.30 7.65 27.16
CA TRP A 155 -9.75 7.79 25.78
C TRP A 155 -11.28 7.68 25.75
N ILE A 156 -11.93 8.77 25.35
CA ILE A 156 -13.38 8.83 25.12
C ILE A 156 -13.61 8.98 23.62
N GLY A 157 -14.14 7.94 22.98
CA GLY A 157 -14.48 7.96 21.55
C GLY A 157 -15.55 6.94 21.18
N SER A 158 -16.02 7.00 19.94
CA SER A 158 -16.99 6.07 19.38
C SER A 158 -16.34 5.18 18.32
N ILE A 159 -16.46 3.87 18.48
CA ILE A 159 -16.13 2.91 17.42
C ILE A 159 -17.33 2.80 16.48
N ALA A 160 -17.19 3.33 15.26
CA ALA A 160 -18.26 3.40 14.27
C ALA A 160 -18.23 2.27 13.23
N VAL A 161 -17.22 1.40 13.28
CA VAL A 161 -17.02 0.29 12.35
C VAL A 161 -17.01 -1.05 13.09
N PRO A 162 -17.51 -2.15 12.49
CA PRO A 162 -17.35 -3.48 13.07
C PRO A 162 -15.86 -3.83 13.14
N LEU A 163 -15.37 -4.17 14.33
CA LEU A 163 -13.97 -4.57 14.51
C LEU A 163 -13.84 -5.70 15.52
N ARG A 164 -12.68 -6.36 15.51
CA ARG A 164 -12.28 -7.34 16.52
C ARG A 164 -11.27 -6.71 17.46
N MET A 165 -11.52 -6.79 18.77
CA MET A 165 -10.57 -6.35 19.80
C MET A 165 -9.91 -7.55 20.44
N ASN A 166 -8.58 -7.55 20.50
CA ASN A 166 -7.80 -8.55 21.21
C ASN A 166 -6.97 -7.89 22.33
N ALA A 167 -6.99 -8.47 23.52
CA ALA A 167 -6.22 -8.00 24.67
C ALA A 167 -4.95 -8.83 24.81
N VAL A 168 -3.78 -8.20 24.80
CA VAL A 168 -2.50 -8.89 25.01
C VAL A 168 -1.91 -8.46 26.35
N GLY A 169 -1.82 -9.40 27.30
CA GLY A 169 -1.19 -9.14 28.60
C GLY A 169 -2.05 -8.36 29.62
N GLY A 170 -3.36 -8.22 29.41
CA GLY A 170 -4.26 -7.51 30.32
C GLY A 170 -5.74 -7.84 30.10
N SER A 171 -6.65 -7.13 30.78
CA SER A 171 -8.11 -7.25 30.63
C SER A 171 -8.71 -5.99 30.03
N ILE A 172 -9.61 -6.14 29.05
CA ILE A 172 -10.43 -5.02 28.54
C ILE A 172 -11.70 -4.93 29.38
N LEU A 173 -11.95 -3.75 29.94
CA LEU A 173 -13.19 -3.44 30.65
C LEU A 173 -14.12 -2.64 29.73
N LEU A 174 -15.22 -3.25 29.27
CA LEU A 174 -16.22 -2.60 28.42
C LEU A 174 -17.44 -2.20 29.25
N GLY A 175 -17.60 -0.90 29.48
CA GLY A 175 -18.70 -0.33 30.23
C GLY A 175 -18.54 -0.44 31.74
N GLN A 176 -18.25 0.68 32.39
CA GLN A 176 -18.71 0.95 33.74
C GLN A 176 -19.58 2.21 33.69
N THR A 177 -20.86 2.06 34.03
CA THR A 177 -21.56 3.20 34.63
C THR A 177 -20.93 3.45 36.00
N PRO A 178 -20.77 4.71 36.43
CA PRO A 178 -20.29 5.04 37.77
C PRO A 178 -21.16 4.39 38.86
#